data_AF-A0A8T5RJX0-F1
#
_entry.id   AF-A0A8T5RJX0-F1
#
_cell.length_a   1.000
_cell.length_b   1.000
_cell.length_c   1.000
_cell.angle_alpha   90.00
_cell.angle_beta   90.00
_cell.angle_gamma   90.00
#
_symmetry.space_group_name_H-M   'P 1'
#
loop_
_entity.id
_entity.type
_entity.pdbx_description
1 polymer ?
#
loop_
_entity_poly.entity_id
_entity_poly.type
_entity_poly.pdbx_seq_one_letter_code
_entity_poly.pdbx_strand_id
1 'polypeptide(L)'
;MSNQIAEDKFDVLLKVCIIIGIIVVSGFILYYILTPEPGYITFGILNENQEAENYPTEASINESISFYLTVENQLTDELSFSIKIKKGNNDTILSPRGSNGILEFMINDTLSFSNTWISNKINVSFSQLGANQIIIAELWQIDNNELETFFDILWLRLNITS
;
A
#
# COMPACT_ATOMS: atom_id res chain seq x y z
N MET A 1 -43.22 -40.14 35.16
CA MET A 1 -42.12 -39.76 36.06
C MET A 1 -40.75 -39.82 35.37
N SER A 2 -40.37 -40.92 34.68
CA SER A 2 -39.09 -41.01 33.96
C SER A 2 -38.90 -40.01 32.81
N ASN A 3 -39.92 -39.77 31.97
CA ASN A 3 -39.81 -38.83 30.84
C ASN A 3 -39.73 -37.36 31.29
N GLN A 4 -40.42 -37.01 32.37
CA GLN A 4 -40.46 -35.64 32.88
C GLN A 4 -39.10 -35.19 33.42
N ILE A 5 -38.38 -36.08 34.12
CA ILE A 5 -37.02 -35.82 34.61
C ILE A 5 -36.01 -35.69 33.45
N ALA A 6 -36.25 -36.38 32.33
CA ALA A 6 -35.38 -36.30 31.16
C ALA A 6 -35.58 -34.98 30.39
N GLU A 7 -36.84 -34.53 30.26
CA GLU A 7 -37.18 -33.22 29.69
C GLU A 7 -36.59 -32.07 30.52
N ASP A 8 -36.74 -32.11 31.85
CA ASP A 8 -36.17 -31.08 32.74
C ASP A 8 -34.64 -30.98 32.63
N LYS A 9 -33.95 -32.12 32.52
CA LYS A 9 -32.48 -32.16 32.34
C LYS A 9 -32.05 -31.65 30.96
N PHE A 10 -32.83 -31.94 29.93
CA PHE A 10 -32.56 -31.45 28.57
C PHE A 10 -32.73 -29.92 28.50
N ASP A 11 -33.78 -29.37 29.12
CA ASP A 11 -34.02 -27.93 29.18
C ASP A 11 -32.90 -27.17 29.91
N VAL A 12 -32.42 -27.73 31.01
CA VAL A 12 -31.27 -27.15 31.75
C VAL A 12 -30.01 -27.19 30.88
N LEU A 13 -29.74 -28.32 30.22
CA LEU A 13 -28.58 -28.44 29.32
C LEU A 13 -28.67 -27.44 28.16
N LEU A 14 -29.84 -27.31 27.53
CA LEU A 14 -30.09 -26.38 26.44
C LEU A 14 -29.83 -24.93 26.88
N LYS A 15 -30.35 -24.51 28.03
CA LYS A 15 -30.12 -23.17 28.60
C LYS A 15 -28.63 -22.91 28.83
N VAL A 16 -27.90 -23.88 29.39
CA VAL A 16 -26.46 -23.76 29.62
C VAL A 16 -25.70 -23.62 28.30
N CYS A 17 -26.01 -24.44 27.30
CA CYS A 17 -25.40 -24.35 25.97
C CYS A 17 -25.65 -22.98 25.32
N ILE A 18 -26.87 -22.44 25.43
CA ILE A 18 -27.21 -21.11 24.91
C ILE A 18 -26.38 -20.03 25.61
N ILE A 19 -26.28 -20.07 26.94
CA ILE A 19 -25.50 -19.09 27.72
C ILE A 19 -24.02 -19.14 27.31
N ILE A 20 -23.43 -20.33 27.19
CA ILE A 20 -22.05 -20.49 26.74
C ILE A 20 -21.88 -19.93 25.32
N GLY A 21 -22.81 -20.23 24.41
CA GLY A 21 -22.80 -19.71 23.05
C GLY A 21 -22.81 -18.18 23.01
N ILE A 22 -23.67 -17.54 23.82
CA ILE A 22 -23.71 -16.07 23.93
C ILE A 22 -22.38 -15.55 24.46
N ILE A 23 -21.82 -16.14 25.53
CA ILE A 23 -20.54 -15.69 26.10
C ILE A 23 -19.41 -15.74 25.06
N VAL A 24 -19.32 -16.83 24.29
CA VAL A 24 -18.29 -16.99 23.26
C VAL A 24 -18.46 -15.95 22.16
N VAL A 25 -19.67 -15.81 21.59
CA VAL A 25 -19.93 -14.84 20.51
C VAL A 25 -19.71 -13.40 20.99
N SER A 26 -20.20 -13.04 22.19
CA SER A 26 -19.96 -11.72 22.77
C SER A 26 -18.49 -11.45 23.02
N GLY A 27 -17.72 -12.46 23.47
CA GLY A 27 -16.27 -12.36 23.64
C GLY A 27 -15.56 -12.05 22.32
N PHE A 28 -15.93 -12.74 21.22
CA PHE A 28 -15.38 -12.46 19.90
C PHE A 28 -15.72 -11.06 19.39
N ILE A 29 -16.96 -10.59 19.60
CA ILE A 29 -17.37 -9.24 19.21
C ILE A 29 -16.58 -8.18 20.00
N LEU A 30 -16.47 -8.34 21.32
CA LEU A 30 -15.68 -7.44 22.17
C LEU A 30 -14.21 -7.43 21.77
N TYR A 31 -13.63 -8.60 21.49
CA TYR A 31 -12.26 -8.71 21.01
C TYR A 31 -12.05 -7.86 19.75
N TYR A 32 -12.91 -8.04 18.73
CA TYR A 32 -12.79 -7.30 17.47
C TYR A 32 -12.92 -5.77 17.63
N ILE A 33 -13.78 -5.31 18.54
CA ILE A 33 -13.93 -3.88 18.85
C ILE A 33 -12.69 -3.31 19.56
N LEU A 34 -12.07 -4.11 20.44
CA LEU A 34 -10.92 -3.69 21.23
C LEU A 34 -9.58 -3.84 20.49
N THR A 35 -9.54 -4.67 19.45
CA THR A 35 -8.35 -4.89 18.61
C THR A 35 -8.69 -4.63 17.14
N PRO A 36 -8.98 -3.38 16.75
CA PRO A 36 -9.14 -3.04 15.33
C PRO A 36 -7.85 -3.36 14.58
N GLU A 37 -7.99 -3.73 13.30
CA GLU A 37 -6.82 -3.94 12.44
C GLU A 37 -6.00 -2.64 12.38
N PRO A 38 -4.66 -2.73 12.42
CA PRO A 38 -3.82 -1.56 12.26
C PRO A 38 -4.08 -0.98 10.86
N GLY A 39 -4.21 0.35 10.79
CA GLY A 39 -4.29 1.03 9.51
C GLY A 39 -3.06 0.73 8.65
N TYR A 40 -3.20 0.92 7.35
CA TYR A 40 -2.12 0.71 6.38
C TYR A 40 -2.06 1.85 5.38
N ILE A 41 -0.94 1.92 4.65
CA ILE A 41 -0.78 2.83 3.52
C ILE A 41 -0.61 1.98 2.27
N THR A 42 -1.39 2.27 1.23
CA THR A 42 -1.19 1.68 -0.09
C THR A 42 -0.34 2.64 -0.92
N PHE A 43 0.67 2.12 -1.62
CA PHE A 43 1.44 2.87 -2.60
C PHE A 43 1.43 2.10 -3.93
N GLY A 44 1.24 2.81 -5.04
CA GLY A 44 1.12 2.18 -6.36
C GLY A 44 1.62 3.05 -7.51
N ILE A 45 2.03 2.37 -8.58
CA ILE A 45 2.26 2.98 -9.90
C ILE A 45 1.07 2.60 -10.78
N LEU A 46 0.54 3.56 -11.54
CA LEU A 46 -0.53 3.33 -12.52
C LEU A 46 -0.01 3.67 -13.92
N ASN A 47 -0.45 2.92 -14.94
CA ASN A 47 -0.11 3.17 -16.33
C ASN A 47 -0.72 4.50 -16.85
N GLU A 48 -0.55 4.82 -18.13
CA GLU A 48 -1.09 6.07 -18.70
C GLU A 48 -2.62 6.18 -18.67
N ASN A 49 -3.33 5.06 -18.51
CA ASN A 49 -4.79 4.96 -18.41
C ASN A 49 -5.27 4.90 -16.94
N GLN A 50 -4.37 5.10 -15.97
CA GLN A 50 -4.64 5.00 -14.53
C GLN A 50 -4.99 3.58 -14.04
N GLU A 51 -4.47 2.55 -14.70
CA GLU A 51 -4.67 1.16 -14.33
C GLU A 51 -3.39 0.54 -13.77
N ALA A 52 -3.53 -0.45 -12.87
CA ALA A 52 -2.41 -1.15 -12.24
C ALA A 52 -1.90 -2.34 -13.07
N GLU A 53 -1.91 -2.22 -14.40
CA GLU A 53 -1.53 -3.28 -15.33
C GLU A 53 -0.93 -2.72 -16.62
N ASN A 54 -0.38 -3.61 -17.46
CA ASN A 54 0.13 -3.26 -18.79
C ASN A 54 1.19 -2.14 -18.78
N TYR A 55 2.07 -2.13 -17.78
CA TYR A 55 3.18 -1.19 -17.71
C TYR A 55 4.14 -1.37 -18.89
N PRO A 56 4.71 -0.28 -19.44
CA PRO A 56 5.69 -0.39 -20.51
C PRO A 56 6.93 -1.13 -20.02
N THR A 57 7.42 -2.05 -20.84
CA THR A 57 8.67 -2.80 -20.60
C THR A 57 9.74 -2.44 -21.63
N GLU A 58 9.37 -1.69 -22.67
CA GLU A 58 10.24 -1.21 -23.74
C GLU A 58 9.88 0.24 -24.04
N ALA A 59 10.89 1.04 -24.41
CA ALA A 59 10.70 2.40 -24.89
C ALA A 59 11.86 2.77 -25.82
N SER A 60 11.63 3.73 -26.72
CA SER A 60 12.67 4.28 -27.60
C SER A 60 13.49 5.33 -26.85
N ILE A 61 14.69 5.63 -27.34
CA ILE A 61 15.48 6.77 -26.82
C ILE A 61 14.64 8.05 -26.88
N ASN A 62 14.68 8.82 -25.79
CA ASN A 62 13.94 10.07 -25.60
C ASN A 62 12.42 9.96 -25.68
N GLU A 63 11.88 8.74 -25.79
CA GLU A 63 10.45 8.51 -25.66
C GLU A 63 10.02 8.76 -24.21
N SER A 64 8.90 9.47 -24.06
CA SER A 64 8.37 9.82 -22.76
C SER A 64 7.48 8.70 -22.23
N ILE A 65 7.94 8.01 -21.21
CA ILE A 65 7.15 7.05 -20.46
C ILE A 65 6.24 7.80 -19.50
N SER A 66 4.94 7.57 -19.66
CA SER A 66 3.89 8.23 -18.91
C SER A 66 3.30 7.31 -17.84
N PHE A 67 3.16 7.80 -16.60
CA PHE A 67 2.53 7.04 -15.52
C PHE A 67 1.94 7.99 -14.46
N TYR A 68 1.18 7.41 -13.53
CA TYR A 68 0.69 8.10 -12.34
C TYR A 68 1.17 7.35 -11.10
N LEU A 69 1.18 8.04 -9.97
CA LEU A 69 1.43 7.46 -8.65
C LEU A 69 0.17 7.60 -7.82
N THR A 70 -0.11 6.59 -6.99
CA THR A 70 -1.24 6.61 -6.07
C THR A 70 -0.78 6.30 -4.65
N VAL A 71 -1.32 7.03 -3.69
CA VAL A 71 -1.13 6.79 -2.25
C VAL A 71 -2.51 6.74 -1.61
N GLU A 72 -2.78 5.72 -0.83
CA GLU A 72 -4.03 5.59 -0.06
C GLU A 72 -3.69 5.54 1.41
N ASN A 73 -4.33 6.39 2.21
CA ASN A 73 -4.13 6.43 3.65
C ASN A 73 -5.30 5.76 4.37
N GLN A 74 -5.08 4.57 4.93
CA GLN A 74 -6.03 3.88 5.82
C GLN A 74 -5.59 3.95 7.30
N LEU A 75 -4.64 4.83 7.64
CA LEU A 75 -4.27 5.16 9.01
C LEU A 75 -5.29 6.12 9.63
N THR A 76 -5.55 5.99 10.93
CA THR A 76 -6.47 6.89 11.65
C THR A 76 -6.05 8.36 11.61
N ASP A 77 -4.76 8.62 11.39
CA ASP A 77 -4.17 9.95 11.37
C ASP A 77 -3.88 10.42 9.94
N GLU A 78 -3.70 11.73 9.80
CA GLU A 78 -3.27 12.33 8.54
C GLU A 78 -1.83 11.91 8.18
N LEU A 79 -1.61 11.64 6.90
CA LEU A 79 -0.33 11.23 6.35
C LEU A 79 0.30 12.38 5.57
N SER A 80 1.37 12.96 6.09
CA SER A 80 2.27 13.81 5.29
C SER A 80 3.37 12.95 4.67
N PHE A 81 3.63 13.13 3.38
CA PHE A 81 4.58 12.30 2.65
C PHE A 81 5.32 13.04 1.53
N SER A 82 6.47 12.49 1.15
CA SER A 82 7.24 12.86 -0.02
C SER A 82 7.41 11.65 -0.92
N ILE A 83 7.15 11.81 -2.21
CA ILE A 83 7.48 10.83 -3.23
C ILE A 83 8.67 11.30 -4.05
N LYS A 84 9.70 10.48 -4.10
CA LYS A 84 10.92 10.72 -4.89
C LYS A 84 10.91 9.81 -6.10
N ILE A 85 10.84 10.41 -7.29
CA ILE A 85 10.95 9.71 -8.57
C ILE A 85 12.41 9.77 -9.01
N LYS A 86 13.01 8.60 -9.22
CA LYS A 86 14.42 8.44 -9.60
C LYS A 86 14.55 7.61 -10.86
N LYS A 87 15.64 7.82 -11.60
CA LYS A 87 16.11 6.93 -12.67
C LYS A 87 17.27 6.07 -12.16
N GLY A 88 17.26 4.81 -12.55
CA GLY A 88 18.31 3.85 -12.28
C GLY A 88 18.66 3.03 -13.53
N ASN A 89 19.64 2.16 -13.36
CA ASN A 89 20.16 1.23 -14.36
C ASN A 89 20.54 -0.11 -13.67
N ASN A 90 21.27 -0.97 -14.37
CA ASN A 90 21.72 -2.25 -13.81
C ASN A 90 22.57 -2.14 -12.53
N ASP A 91 23.27 -1.05 -12.32
CA ASP A 91 24.13 -0.82 -11.15
C ASP A 91 23.35 -0.20 -9.97
N THR A 92 22.05 0.07 -10.16
CA THR A 92 21.21 0.67 -9.14
C THR A 92 20.82 -0.35 -8.08
N ILE A 93 21.14 -0.01 -6.83
CA ILE A 93 20.84 -0.77 -5.63
C ILE A 93 19.47 -0.33 -5.12
N LEU A 94 18.52 -1.27 -5.10
CA LEU A 94 17.22 -1.10 -4.46
C LEU A 94 17.28 -1.74 -3.07
N SER A 95 16.90 -1.00 -2.03
CA SER A 95 16.96 -1.49 -0.65
C SER A 95 15.73 -1.09 0.16
N PRO A 96 15.48 -1.75 1.31
CA PRO A 96 14.45 -1.34 2.27
C PRO A 96 14.72 0.03 2.95
N ARG A 97 15.69 0.81 2.48
CA ARG A 97 16.00 2.17 2.94
C ARG A 97 16.06 3.16 1.76
N GLY A 98 15.48 2.78 0.62
CA GLY A 98 15.54 3.52 -0.63
C GLY A 98 16.62 3.01 -1.58
N SER A 99 16.93 3.82 -2.59
CA SER A 99 17.84 3.50 -3.69
C SER A 99 18.88 4.59 -3.92
N ASN A 100 19.98 4.18 -4.58
CA ASN A 100 21.02 5.09 -5.09
C ASN A 100 20.75 5.59 -6.52
N GLY A 101 19.49 5.53 -6.99
CA GLY A 101 19.08 6.10 -8.27
C GLY A 101 19.25 7.63 -8.31
N ILE A 102 19.27 8.19 -9.50
CA ILE A 102 19.38 9.62 -9.76
C ILE A 102 18.00 10.25 -9.62
N LEU A 103 17.86 11.23 -8.73
CA LEU A 103 16.61 11.95 -8.51
C LEU A 103 16.22 12.78 -9.73
N GLU A 104 14.98 12.63 -10.17
CA GLU A 104 14.37 13.42 -11.25
C GLU A 104 13.34 14.39 -10.71
N PHE A 105 12.43 13.89 -9.86
CA PHE A 105 11.32 14.68 -9.34
C PHE A 105 11.05 14.34 -7.88
N MET A 106 10.54 15.33 -7.15
CA MET A 106 10.04 15.18 -5.79
C MET A 106 8.66 15.82 -5.70
N ILE A 107 7.72 15.12 -5.06
CA ILE A 107 6.35 15.56 -4.86
C ILE A 107 6.04 15.41 -3.37
N ASN A 108 5.58 16.48 -2.74
CA ASN A 108 5.17 16.43 -1.34
C ASN A 108 3.66 16.67 -1.27
N ASP A 109 2.97 15.91 -0.44
CA ASP A 109 1.54 16.10 -0.22
C ASP A 109 1.14 15.60 1.17
N THR A 110 -0.10 15.90 1.54
CA THR A 110 -0.72 15.49 2.79
C THR A 110 -2.09 14.88 2.52
N LEU A 111 -2.35 13.72 3.11
CA LEU A 111 -3.52 12.90 2.84
C LEU A 111 -4.24 12.52 4.13
N SER A 112 -5.46 13.03 4.29
CA SER A 112 -6.31 12.68 5.44
C SER A 112 -6.75 11.21 5.42
N PHE A 113 -7.26 10.72 6.55
CA PHE A 113 -7.74 9.34 6.71
C PHE A 113 -8.78 8.94 5.66
N SER A 114 -8.66 7.70 5.18
CA SER A 114 -9.55 7.03 4.23
C SER A 114 -9.66 7.74 2.87
N ASN A 115 -8.66 8.55 2.52
CA ASN A 115 -8.58 9.19 1.22
C ASN A 115 -7.49 8.57 0.35
N THR A 116 -7.63 8.77 -0.95
CA THR A 116 -6.66 8.39 -1.97
C THR A 116 -6.14 9.65 -2.66
N TRP A 117 -4.83 9.74 -2.80
CA TRP A 117 -4.15 10.73 -3.60
C TRP A 117 -3.68 10.08 -4.91
N ILE A 118 -3.89 10.76 -6.03
CA ILE A 118 -3.34 10.37 -7.33
C ILE A 118 -2.55 11.56 -7.86
N SER A 119 -1.32 11.32 -8.31
CA SER A 119 -0.46 12.36 -8.86
C SER A 119 -1.04 12.98 -10.14
N ASN A 120 -0.48 14.10 -10.57
CA ASN A 120 -0.58 14.48 -11.98
C ASN A 120 0.17 13.47 -12.86
N LYS A 121 -0.05 13.51 -14.19
CA LYS A 121 0.66 12.65 -15.14
C LYS A 121 2.16 12.93 -15.08
N ILE A 122 2.95 11.91 -14.77
CA ILE A 122 4.42 11.99 -14.69
C ILE A 122 5.01 11.47 -15.99
N ASN A 123 6.02 12.18 -16.50
CA ASN A 123 6.71 11.88 -17.74
C ASN A 123 8.20 11.70 -17.46
N VAL A 124 8.74 10.53 -17.77
CA VAL A 124 10.17 10.22 -17.64
C VAL A 124 10.70 9.70 -18.96
N SER A 125 11.85 10.19 -19.38
CA SER A 125 12.54 9.71 -20.58
C SER A 125 14.00 9.35 -20.28
N PHE A 126 14.54 8.49 -21.14
CA PHE A 126 15.93 8.03 -21.09
C PHE A 126 16.67 8.48 -22.35
N SER A 127 17.82 9.12 -22.17
CA SER A 127 18.63 9.65 -23.28
C SER A 127 19.69 8.66 -23.79
N GLN A 128 19.86 7.53 -23.10
CA GLN A 128 20.87 6.52 -23.42
C GLN A 128 20.21 5.17 -23.64
N LEU A 129 20.71 4.44 -24.64
CA LEU A 129 20.40 3.02 -24.82
C LEU A 129 20.81 2.24 -23.59
N GLY A 130 20.03 1.21 -23.27
CA GLY A 130 20.40 0.28 -22.22
C GLY A 130 19.28 -0.69 -21.92
N ALA A 131 19.66 -1.95 -21.75
CA ALA A 131 18.80 -2.92 -21.11
C ALA A 131 18.68 -2.60 -19.61
N ASN A 132 17.51 -2.85 -19.02
CA ASN A 132 17.25 -2.69 -17.59
C ASN A 132 17.47 -1.25 -17.06
N GLN A 133 17.06 -0.25 -17.82
CA GLN A 133 16.82 1.07 -17.23
C GLN A 133 15.65 0.97 -16.24
N ILE A 134 15.69 1.74 -15.16
CA ILE A 134 14.74 1.61 -14.05
C ILE A 134 14.10 2.96 -13.76
N ILE A 135 12.77 3.00 -13.73
CA ILE A 135 12.03 4.10 -13.08
C ILE A 135 11.74 3.64 -11.65
N ILE A 136 12.08 4.46 -10.67
CA ILE A 136 11.96 4.15 -9.25
C ILE A 136 11.09 5.22 -8.62
N ALA A 137 10.11 4.81 -7.82
CA ALA A 137 9.31 5.69 -7.00
C ALA A 137 9.48 5.28 -5.54
N GLU A 138 9.97 6.20 -4.71
CA GLU A 138 10.15 5.98 -3.28
C GLU A 138 9.15 6.83 -2.50
N LEU A 139 8.40 6.21 -1.60
CA LEU A 139 7.51 6.88 -0.67
C LEU A 139 8.25 7.09 0.66
N TRP A 140 8.25 8.33 1.12
CA TRP A 140 8.82 8.77 2.39
C TRP A 140 7.73 9.40 3.23
N GLN A 141 7.57 8.97 4.48
CA GLN A 141 6.67 9.62 5.42
C GLN A 141 7.38 10.80 6.07
N ILE A 142 6.70 11.94 6.18
CA ILE A 142 7.19 13.13 6.85
C ILE A 142 6.54 13.15 8.24
N ASP A 143 7.36 13.12 9.28
CA ASP A 143 6.86 13.22 10.65
C ASP A 143 6.59 14.68 11.08
N ASN A 144 6.06 14.86 12.29
CA ASN A 144 5.76 16.19 12.86
C ASN A 144 7.02 17.06 13.08
N ASN A 145 8.22 16.48 13.05
CA ASN A 145 9.49 17.20 13.16
C ASN A 145 10.11 17.48 11.77
N GLU A 146 9.34 17.29 10.70
CA GLU A 146 9.76 17.42 9.30
C GLU A 146 10.88 16.45 8.92
N LEU A 147 11.04 15.34 9.65
CA LEU A 147 11.99 14.28 9.33
C LEU A 147 11.35 13.25 8.41
N GLU A 148 12.04 12.98 7.30
CA GLU A 148 11.63 11.97 6.34
C GLU A 148 12.09 10.57 6.78
N THR A 149 11.14 9.65 6.87
CA THR A 149 11.39 8.23 7.10
C THR A 149 10.99 7.44 5.86
N PHE A 150 11.89 6.58 5.37
CA PHE A 150 11.60 5.71 4.24
C PHE A 150 10.43 4.77 4.56
N PHE A 151 9.44 4.72 3.67
CA PHE A 151 8.27 3.86 3.83
C PHE A 151 8.30 2.68 2.85
N ASP A 152 8.31 2.97 1.54
CA ASP A 152 8.23 1.93 0.51
C ASP A 152 8.91 2.36 -0.81
N ILE A 153 9.20 1.38 -1.67
CA ILE A 153 9.82 1.58 -2.98
C ILE A 153 9.16 0.70 -4.04
N LEU A 154 8.73 1.33 -5.12
CA LEU A 154 8.22 0.68 -6.32
C LEU A 154 9.14 0.96 -7.50
N TRP A 155 9.20 0.05 -8.46
CA TRP A 155 10.04 0.26 -9.64
C TRP A 155 9.50 -0.45 -10.88
N LEU A 156 9.80 0.13 -12.04
CA LEU A 156 9.55 -0.44 -13.36
C LEU A 156 10.88 -0.62 -14.09
N ARG A 157 11.10 -1.78 -14.71
CA ARG A 157 12.27 -2.06 -15.55
C ARG A 157 11.89 -1.94 -17.02
N LEU A 158 12.73 -1.25 -17.78
CA LEU A 158 12.53 -0.93 -19.18
C LEU A 158 13.78 -1.27 -19.99
N ASN A 159 13.57 -1.75 -21.21
CA ASN A 159 14.61 -1.83 -22.23
C ASN A 159 14.53 -0.60 -23.13
N ILE A 160 15.59 0.20 -23.17
CA ILE A 160 15.66 1.38 -24.03
C ILE A 160 16.33 1.00 -25.34
N THR A 161 15.54 1.07 -26.41
CA THR A 161 15.91 0.70 -27.78
C THR A 161 16.03 1.93 -28.67
N SER A 162 16.61 1.75 -29.87
CA SER A 162 16.89 2.83 -30.82
C SER A 162 15.68 3.24 -31.62
#